data_AF-A0A5P9BK27-F1
#
_entry.id   AF-A0A5P9BK27-F1
#
_cell.length_a   1.000
_cell.length_b   1.000
_cell.length_c   1.000
_cell.angle_alpha   90.00
_cell.angle_beta   90.00
_cell.angle_gamma   90.00
#
_symmetry.space_group_name_H-M   'P 1'
#
loop_
_entity.id
_entity.type
_entity.pdbx_description
1 polymer ?
#
loop_
_entity_poly.entity_id
_entity_poly.type
_entity_poly.pdbx_seq_one_letter_code
_entity_poly.pdbx_strand_id
1 'polypeptide(L)' 'MPILKFIALLGTIAIVWVGLVDIFYKHGAIVGMLALFITVMIGRYLSKITLAKIRSKQ' A
#
# COMPACT_ATOMS: atom_id res chain seq x y z
N MET A 1 -13.09 -13.89 13.23
CA MET A 1 -13.46 -13.98 11.79
C MET A 1 -12.35 -13.42 10.91
N PRO A 2 -11.38 -14.25 10.51
CA PRO A 2 -10.23 -13.83 9.69
C PRO A 2 -10.60 -13.43 8.25
N ILE A 3 -11.71 -13.97 7.72
CA ILE A 3 -12.17 -13.73 6.34
C ILE A 3 -12.52 -12.25 6.10
N LEU A 4 -13.20 -11.59 7.04
CA LEU A 4 -13.55 -10.17 6.91
C LEU A 4 -12.32 -9.27 6.79
N LYS A 5 -11.26 -9.58 7.56
CA LYS A 5 -9.99 -8.83 7.52
C LYS A 5 -9.27 -9.01 6.19
N PHE A 6 -9.35 -10.21 5.61
CA PHE A 6 -8.75 -10.51 4.32
C PHE A 6 -9.48 -9.79 3.17
N ILE A 7 -10.80 -9.77 3.19
CA ILE A 7 -11.61 -9.01 2.21
C ILE A 7 -11.34 -7.51 2.32
N ALA A 8 -11.27 -6.97 3.54
CA ALA A 8 -10.92 -5.57 3.75
C ALA A 8 -9.51 -5.23 3.22
N LEU A 9 -8.54 -6.15 3.40
CA LEU A 9 -7.20 -6.00 2.85
C LEU A 9 -7.23 -5.97 1.31
N LEU A 10 -7.93 -6.91 0.68
CA LEU A 10 -8.08 -6.97 -0.78
C LEU A 10 -8.76 -5.72 -1.34
N GLY A 11 -9.83 -5.24 -0.70
CA GLY A 11 -10.52 -4.01 -1.09
C GLY A 11 -9.60 -2.79 -1.00
N THR A 12 -8.79 -2.70 0.05
CA THR A 12 -7.82 -1.62 0.21
C THR A 12 -6.76 -1.65 -0.90
N ILE A 13 -6.24 -2.84 -1.24
CA ILE A 13 -5.27 -3.02 -2.33
C ILE A 13 -5.89 -2.60 -3.67
N ALA A 14 -7.12 -3.01 -3.94
CA ALA A 14 -7.83 -2.65 -5.17
C ALA A 14 -8.03 -1.13 -5.30
N ILE A 15 -8.43 -0.45 -4.22
CA ILE A 15 -8.62 1.01 -4.20
C ILE A 15 -7.28 1.73 -4.46
N VAL A 16 -6.22 1.30 -3.78
CA VAL A 16 -4.87 1.87 -3.97
C VAL A 16 -4.42 1.69 -5.42
N TRP A 17 -4.67 0.52 -6.01
CA TRP A 17 -4.34 0.26 -7.40
C TRP A 17 -5.11 1.14 -8.38
N VAL A 18 -6.43 1.25 -8.21
CA VAL A 18 -7.27 2.12 -9.07
C VAL A 18 -6.85 3.58 -8.96
N GLY A 19 -6.60 4.08 -7.74
CA GLY A 19 -6.13 5.44 -7.53
C GLY A 19 -4.77 5.69 -8.20
N LEU A 20 -3.89 4.71 -8.15
CA LEU A 20 -2.60 4.78 -8.83
C LEU A 20 -2.76 4.83 -10.36
N VAL A 21 -3.60 3.97 -10.93
CA VAL A 21 -3.91 3.97 -12.37
C VAL A 21 -4.53 5.30 -12.82
N ASP A 22 -5.45 5.87 -12.03
CA ASP A 22 -6.05 7.18 -12.33
C ASP A 22 -5.01 8.32 -12.29
N ILE A 23 -4.06 8.27 -11.35
CA ILE A 23 -2.93 9.22 -11.31
C ILE A 23 -2.05 9.08 -12.55
N PHE A 24 -1.70 7.84 -12.94
CA PHE A 24 -0.93 7.58 -14.15
C PHE A 24 -1.64 8.08 -15.41
N TYR A 25 -2.96 7.92 -15.48
CA TYR A 25 -3.77 8.32 -16.62
C TYR A 25 -3.94 9.85 -16.71
N LYS A 26 -4.21 10.52 -15.59
CA LYS A 26 -4.51 11.97 -15.57
C LYS A 26 -3.29 12.87 -15.54
N HIS A 27 -2.23 12.47 -14.85
CA HIS A 27 -1.05 13.32 -14.60
C HIS A 27 0.21 12.83 -15.34
N GLY A 28 0.09 11.74 -16.10
CA GLY A 28 1.18 11.15 -16.86
C GLY A 28 2.13 10.28 -16.02
N ALA A 29 3.05 9.62 -16.71
CA ALA A 29 3.90 8.57 -16.13
C ALA A 29 4.86 9.07 -15.04
N ILE A 30 5.31 10.33 -15.10
CA ILE A 30 6.28 10.90 -14.13
C ILE A 30 5.62 11.03 -12.75
N VAL A 31 4.42 11.60 -12.70
CA VAL A 31 3.67 11.76 -11.44
C VAL A 31 3.23 10.40 -10.91
N GLY A 32 2.85 9.48 -11.80
CA GLY A 32 2.57 8.09 -11.45
C GLY A 32 3.77 7.37 -10.81
N MET A 33 4.98 7.52 -11.38
CA MET A 33 6.21 6.95 -10.82
C MET A 33 6.54 7.53 -9.45
N LEU A 34 6.39 8.84 -9.26
CA LEU A 34 6.59 9.48 -7.96
C LEU A 34 5.57 8.96 -6.92
N ALA A 35 4.31 8.82 -7.30
CA ALA A 35 3.27 8.26 -6.44
C ALA A 35 3.60 6.81 -6.05
N LEU A 36 3.97 5.96 -7.01
CA LEU A 36 4.44 4.59 -6.75
C LEU A 36 5.61 4.55 -5.79
N PHE A 37 6.62 5.39 -6.03
CA PHE A 37 7.82 5.43 -5.20
C PHE A 37 7.48 5.77 -3.75
N ILE A 38 6.62 6.77 -3.54
CA ILE A 38 6.12 7.16 -2.21
C ILE A 38 5.33 6.02 -1.56
N THR A 39 4.40 5.40 -2.30
CA THR A 39 3.58 4.28 -1.79
C THR A 39 4.45 3.10 -1.36
N VAL A 40 5.47 2.74 -2.15
CA VAL A 40 6.42 1.66 -1.82
C VAL A 40 7.26 2.01 -0.59
N MET A 41 7.75 3.26 -0.50
CA MET A 41 8.53 3.74 0.64
C MET A 41 7.73 3.66 1.95
N ILE A 42 6.48 4.16 1.94
CA ILE A 42 5.57 4.09 3.09
C ILE A 42 5.28 2.64 3.46
N GLY A 43 5.01 1.78 2.47
CA GLY A 43 4.78 0.35 2.68
C GLY A 43 5.98 -0.34 3.34
N ARG A 44 7.21 -0.06 2.88
CA ARG A 44 8.44 -0.59 3.50
C ARG A 44 8.61 -0.10 4.93
N TYR A 45 8.31 1.16 5.20
CA TYR A 45 8.41 1.73 6.54
C TYR A 45 7.41 1.09 7.51
N LEU A 46 6.15 0.99 7.11
CA LEU A 46 5.10 0.31 7.89
C LEU A 46 5.43 -1.17 8.12
N SER A 47 5.95 -1.85 7.10
CA SER A 47 6.37 -3.26 7.21
C SER A 47 7.50 -3.43 8.24
N LYS A 48 8.53 -2.58 8.22
CA LYS A 48 9.60 -2.58 9.23
C LYS A 48 9.06 -2.36 10.64
N ILE A 49 8.17 -1.40 10.84
CA ILE A 49 7.54 -1.13 12.15
C ILE A 49 6.73 -2.34 12.61
N THR A 50 5.95 -2.94 11.70
CA THR A 50 5.11 -4.09 12.01
C THR A 50 5.96 -5.30 12.41
N LEU A 51 7.03 -5.57 11.65
CA LEU A 51 8.00 -6.62 11.97
C LEU A 51 8.70 -6.37 13.31
N ALA A 52 9.11 -5.14 13.60
CA ALA A 52 9.71 -4.79 14.90
C ALA A 52 8.72 -5.03 16.06
N LYS A 53 7.44 -4.68 15.86
CA LYS A 53 6.38 -4.88 16.86
C LYS A 53 6.02 -6.36 17.06
N ILE A 54 6.11 -7.18 16.02
CA ILE A 54 5.97 -8.64 16.13
C ILE A 54 7.17 -9.22 16.89
N ARG A 55 8.39 -8.79 16.56
CA ARG A 55 9.63 -9.26 17.19
C ARG A 55 9.71 -8.88 18.67
N SER A 56 9.17 -7.74 19.09
CA SER A 56 9.15 -7.36 20.52
C SER A 56 8.06 -8.07 21.34
N LYS A 57 7.15 -8.80 20.69
CA LYS A 57 6.07 -9.58 21.33
C LYS A 57 6.37 -11.07 21.41
N GLN A 58 7.40 -11.54 20.69
CA GLN A 58 8.00 -12.87 20.88
C GLN A 58 9.11 -12.78 21.92
#